data_AF-A0A966K6L0-F1
#
_entry.id   AF-A0A966K6L0-F1
#
_cell.length_a   1.000
_cell.length_b   1.000
_cell.length_c   1.000
_cell.angle_alpha   90.00
_cell.angle_beta   90.00
_cell.angle_gamma   90.00
#
_symmetry.space_group_name_H-M   'P 1'
#
loop_
_entity.id
_entity.type
_entity.pdbx_description
1 polymer ?
#
loop_
_entity_poly.entity_id
_entity_poly.type
_entity_poly.pdbx_seq_one_letter_code
_entity_poly.pdbx_strand_id
1 'polypeptide(L)' 'MSETLPIGHVAQRKPSPIIRYFAYEHLPAHLQLVSKPIGDLAVRVDETIPDGAEKSAGLRKLLEAKDCLVRAAMDQ' A
#
# COMPACT_ATOMS: atom_id res chain seq x y z
N MET A 1 7.32 17.61 37.16
CA MET A 1 6.66 18.28 36.00
C MET A 1 6.91 17.39 34.80
N SER A 2 5.95 16.53 34.47
CA SER A 2 6.03 15.61 33.34
C SER A 2 5.11 16.18 32.28
N GLU A 3 5.67 16.91 31.31
CA GLU A 3 4.89 17.37 30.15
C GLU A 3 4.61 16.17 29.25
N THR A 4 3.41 15.62 29.37
CA THR A 4 2.83 14.76 28.35
C THR A 4 2.55 15.65 27.14
N LEU A 5 3.33 15.51 26.07
CA LEU A 5 3.03 16.13 24.79
C LEU A 5 1.58 15.78 24.39
N PRO A 6 0.79 16.76 23.93
CA PRO A 6 -0.55 16.47 23.45
C PRO A 6 -0.41 15.55 22.24
N ILE A 7 -1.07 14.39 22.32
CA ILE A 7 -1.28 13.49 21.19
C ILE A 7 -1.89 14.33 20.08
N GLY A 8 -1.02 14.74 19.15
CA GLY A 8 -1.37 15.61 18.05
C GLY A 8 -2.54 14.99 17.33
N HIS A 9 -3.52 15.84 17.04
CA HIS A 9 -4.57 15.62 16.05
C HIS A 9 -4.03 14.69 14.95
N VAL A 10 -4.51 13.45 14.87
CA VAL A 10 -4.38 12.65 13.67
C VAL A 10 -5.15 13.42 12.61
N ALA A 11 -4.44 14.32 11.90
CA ALA A 11 -4.98 15.00 10.75
C ALA A 11 -5.59 13.91 9.87
N GLN A 12 -6.87 14.06 9.50
CA GLN A 12 -7.55 13.09 8.64
C GLN A 12 -6.80 13.02 7.31
N ARG A 13 -5.82 12.10 7.22
CA ARG A 13 -5.00 11.91 6.04
C ARG A 13 -5.82 11.09 5.07
N LYS A 14 -6.15 11.69 3.93
CA LYS A 14 -6.76 10.96 2.83
C LYS A 14 -5.78 9.90 2.34
N PRO A 15 -6.23 8.67 2.03
CA PRO A 15 -5.37 7.66 1.45
C PRO A 15 -4.68 8.16 0.18
N SER A 16 -3.45 7.73 -0.06
CA SER A 16 -2.76 8.05 -1.31
C SER A 16 -3.61 7.59 -2.51
N PRO A 17 -3.82 8.43 -3.56
CA PRO A 17 -4.70 8.08 -4.68
C PRO A 17 -4.35 6.76 -5.39
N ILE A 18 -3.10 6.32 -5.29
CA ILE A 18 -2.60 5.06 -5.87
C ILE A 18 -3.12 3.81 -5.16
N ILE A 19 -3.59 3.91 -3.91
CA ILE A 19 -4.02 2.76 -3.10
C ILE A 19 -5.15 1.97 -3.74
N ARG A 20 -6.05 2.62 -4.48
CA ARG A 20 -7.11 1.95 -5.24
C ARG A 20 -6.60 0.88 -6.22
N TYR A 21 -5.37 1.02 -6.72
CA TYR A 21 -4.79 0.07 -7.67
C TYR A 21 -4.20 -1.16 -6.98
N PHE A 22 -4.16 -1.20 -5.65
CA PHE A 22 -3.68 -2.35 -4.87
C PHE A 22 -4.79 -3.33 -4.48
N ALA A 23 -6.06 -3.02 -4.78
CA ALA A 23 -7.16 -3.97 -4.61
C ALA A 23 -6.84 -5.29 -5.34
N TYR A 24 -7.21 -6.40 -4.74
CA TYR A 24 -6.89 -7.74 -5.23
C TYR A 24 -8.08 -8.69 -5.18
N GLU A 25 -9.15 -8.32 -4.49
CA GLU A 25 -10.35 -9.12 -4.27
C GLU A 25 -11.08 -9.47 -5.58
N HIS A 26 -10.88 -8.66 -6.62
CA HIS A 26 -11.43 -8.89 -7.96
C HIS A 26 -10.66 -9.94 -8.77
N LEU A 27 -9.46 -10.35 -8.31
CA LEU A 27 -8.65 -11.33 -9.01
C LEU A 27 -9.10 -12.76 -8.65
N PRO A 28 -8.91 -13.74 -9.55
CA PRO A 28 -9.03 -15.16 -9.21
C PRO A 28 -8.12 -15.54 -8.03
N ALA A 29 -8.53 -16.54 -7.24
CA ALA A 29 -7.85 -16.94 -6.00
C ALA A 29 -6.35 -17.22 -6.17
N HIS A 30 -5.94 -17.85 -7.28
CA HIS A 30 -4.52 -18.15 -7.54
C HIS A 30 -3.67 -16.88 -7.76
N LEU A 31 -4.24 -15.82 -8.38
CA LEU A 31 -3.55 -14.54 -8.56
C LEU A 31 -3.57 -13.69 -7.28
N GLN A 32 -4.57 -13.88 -6.42
CA GLN A 32 -4.59 -13.22 -5.11
C GLN A 32 -3.39 -13.63 -4.25
N LEU A 33 -2.87 -14.86 -4.39
CA LEU A 33 -1.72 -15.35 -3.63
C LEU A 33 -0.48 -14.46 -3.79
N VAL A 34 -0.26 -13.91 -4.99
CA VAL A 34 0.86 -12.99 -5.27
C VAL A 34 0.50 -11.52 -5.10
N SER A 35 -0.75 -11.15 -5.37
CA SER A 35 -1.22 -9.76 -5.31
C SER A 35 -1.46 -9.27 -3.87
N LYS A 36 -2.08 -10.10 -3.02
CA LYS A 36 -2.47 -9.76 -1.64
C LYS A 36 -1.31 -9.30 -0.76
N PRO A 37 -0.15 -10.00 -0.69
CA PRO A 37 0.95 -9.59 0.16
C PRO A 37 1.46 -8.17 -0.14
N ILE A 38 1.46 -7.79 -1.42
CA ILE A 38 1.88 -6.46 -1.86
C ILE A 38 0.79 -5.42 -1.60
N GLY A 39 -0.48 -5.75 -1.84
CA GLY A 39 -1.59 -4.86 -1.53
C GLY A 39 -1.67 -4.51 -0.05
N ASP A 40 -1.56 -5.51 0.83
CA ASP A 40 -1.54 -5.30 2.28
C ASP A 40 -0.32 -4.47 2.72
N LEU A 41 0.84 -4.66 2.09
CA LEU A 41 2.02 -3.84 2.37
C LEU A 41 1.83 -2.38 1.93
N ALA A 42 1.22 -2.14 0.77
CA ALA A 42 0.96 -0.79 0.27
C ALA A 42 0.01 -0.03 1.20
N VAL A 43 -1.04 -0.68 1.71
CA VAL A 43 -1.94 -0.11 2.73
C VAL A 43 -1.18 0.26 4.00
N ARG A 44 -0.36 -0.66 4.54
CA ARG A 44 0.45 -0.36 5.75
C ARG A 44 1.42 0.81 5.52
N VAL A 45 2.08 0.87 4.37
CA VAL A 45 2.95 2.00 4.00
C VAL A 45 2.14 3.29 3.94
N ASP A 46 0.94 3.25 3.35
CA ASP A 46 0.09 4.43 3.24
C ASP A 46 -0.50 4.90 4.56
N GLU A 47 -0.61 4.05 5.57
CA GLU A 47 -1.08 4.38 6.92
C GLU A 47 0.05 4.86 7.83
N THR A 48 1.25 4.28 7.71
CA THR A 48 2.33 4.48 8.69
C THR A 48 3.36 5.54 8.27
N ILE A 49 3.58 5.76 6.97
CA ILE A 49 4.60 6.69 6.47
C ILE A 49 3.96 8.05 6.12
N PRO A 50 4.49 9.18 6.64
CA PRO A 50 4.06 10.53 6.23
C PRO A 50 4.15 10.76 4.73
N ASP A 51 3.31 11.65 4.20
CA ASP A 51 3.32 11.95 2.77
C ASP A 51 4.63 12.63 2.36
N GLY A 52 5.16 12.18 1.23
CA GLY A 52 6.43 12.66 0.69
C GLY A 52 6.79 12.00 -0.64
N ALA A 53 7.84 12.53 -1.27
CA ALA A 53 8.33 12.03 -2.55
C ALA A 53 8.72 10.55 -2.48
N GLU A 54 9.41 10.14 -1.41
CA GLU A 54 9.87 8.76 -1.21
C GLU A 54 8.73 7.78 -0.96
N LYS A 55 7.71 8.16 -0.17
CA LYS A 55 6.49 7.35 -0.02
C LYS A 55 5.81 7.13 -1.38
N SER A 56 5.65 8.21 -2.14
CA SER A 56 5.05 8.15 -3.47
C SER A 56 5.85 7.26 -4.43
N ALA A 57 7.18 7.35 -4.39
CA ALA A 57 8.07 6.51 -5.18
C ALA A 57 8.02 5.05 -4.75
N GLY A 58 7.98 4.77 -3.46
CA GLY A 58 7.83 3.42 -2.90
C GLY A 58 6.51 2.77 -3.32
N LEU A 59 5.39 3.49 -3.20
CA LEU A 59 4.08 2.98 -3.64
C LEU A 59 4.03 2.68 -5.15
N ARG A 60 4.66 3.50 -6.01
CA ARG A 60 4.76 3.17 -7.44
C ARG A 60 5.55 1.89 -7.69
N LYS A 61 6.70 1.72 -7.02
CA LYS A 61 7.53 0.50 -7.14
C LYS A 61 6.79 -0.74 -6.66
N LEU A 62 6.00 -0.63 -5.58
CA LEU A 62 5.16 -1.73 -5.12
C LEU A 62 4.09 -2.10 -6.17
N LEU A 63 3.47 -1.11 -6.82
CA LEU A 63 2.48 -1.37 -7.86
C LEU A 63 3.11 -2.08 -9.06
N GLU A 64 4.26 -1.61 -9.53
CA GLU A 64 5.03 -2.25 -10.60
C GLU A 64 5.40 -3.70 -10.25
N ALA A 65 5.84 -3.95 -9.02
CA ALA A 65 6.14 -5.30 -8.53
C ALA A 65 4.88 -6.19 -8.54
N LYS A 66 3.75 -5.67 -8.04
CA LYS A 66 2.47 -6.38 -8.04
C LYS A 66 2.09 -6.82 -9.45
N ASP A 67 2.10 -5.89 -10.40
CA ASP A 67 1.68 -6.13 -11.77
C ASP A 67 2.62 -7.11 -12.49
N CYS A 68 3.92 -7.05 -12.22
CA CYS A 68 4.89 -8.02 -12.74
C CYS A 68 4.64 -9.43 -12.21
N LEU A 69 4.41 -9.58 -10.90
CA LEU A 69 4.16 -10.88 -10.28
C LEU A 69 2.82 -11.47 -10.69
N VAL A 70 1.76 -10.64 -10.78
CA VAL A 70 0.44 -11.09 -11.27
C VAL A 70 0.56 -11.61 -12.69
N ARG A 71 1.24 -10.88 -13.59
CA ARG A 71 1.48 -11.33 -14.97
C ARG A 71 2.30 -12.61 -15.02
N ALA A 72 3.34 -12.74 -14.20
CA ALA A 72 4.13 -13.97 -14.13
C ALA A 72 3.34 -15.17 -13.58
N ALA A 73 2.29 -14.94 -12.79
CA ALA A 73 1.41 -15.98 -12.25
C ALA A 73 0.25 -16.35 -13.19
N MET A 74 0.04 -15.62 -14.30
CA MET A 74 -1.01 -15.94 -15.28
C MET A 74 -0.67 -17.17 -16.15
N ASP A 75 0.62 -17.46 -16.33
CA ASP A 75 1.11 -18.56 -17.18
C ASP A 75 1.37 -19.86 -16.39
N GLN A 76 0.94 -19.93 -15.13
CA GLN A 76 1.12 -21.10 -14.24
C GLN A 76 -0.19 -21.86 -14.00
#